data_AF-A0A7X5IWQ4-F1
#
_entry.id   AF-A0A7X5IWQ4-F1
#
_cell.length_a   1.000
_cell.length_b   1.000
_cell.length_c   1.000
_cell.angle_alpha   90.00
_cell.angle_beta   90.00
_cell.angle_gamma   90.00
#
_symmetry.space_group_name_H-M   'P 1'
#
loop_
_entity.id
_entity.type
_entity.pdbx_description
1 polymer ?
#
loop_
_entity_poly.entity_id
_entity_poly.type
_entity_poly.pdbx_seq_one_letter_code
_entity_poly.pdbx_strand_id
1 'polypeptide(L)'
;TPTECARLQGFPDWWCDGLGTENPTEEEMAFWREVFETHRKIMGTSSKPKSDSQIRKWLKDPHSDSAEYRMWGNGCALPNVYFVLCGIVYYAQFPDFLL
;
A
#
# COMPACT_ATOMS: atom_id res chain seq x y z
N THR A 1 -9.57 -15.55 -0.14
CA THR A 1 -8.67 -14.84 -1.08
C THR A 1 -8.29 -13.50 -0.49
N PRO A 2 -7.24 -12.81 -0.98
CA PRO A 2 -6.91 -11.46 -0.52
C PRO A 2 -8.07 -10.47 -0.70
N THR A 3 -8.84 -10.61 -1.77
CA THR A 3 -10.07 -9.85 -2.02
C THR A 3 -11.12 -10.02 -0.91
N GLU A 4 -11.30 -11.24 -0.42
CA GLU A 4 -12.23 -11.49 0.70
C GLU A 4 -11.73 -10.85 2.01
N CYS A 5 -10.40 -10.83 2.25
CA CYS A 5 -9.83 -10.10 3.38
C CYS A 5 -10.09 -8.59 3.28
N ALA A 6 -9.92 -8.01 2.08
CA ALA A 6 -10.22 -6.59 1.82
C ALA A 6 -11.68 -6.26 2.14
N ARG A 7 -12.62 -7.05 1.61
CA ARG A 7 -14.07 -6.91 1.85
C ARG A 7 -14.42 -7.02 3.33
N LEU A 8 -13.84 -7.97 4.06
CA LEU A 8 -14.05 -8.12 5.50
C LEU A 8 -13.55 -6.90 6.30
N GLN A 9 -12.49 -6.26 5.83
CA GLN A 9 -11.97 -5.02 6.41
C GLN A 9 -12.72 -3.76 5.91
N GLY A 10 -13.71 -3.91 5.03
CA GLY A 10 -14.56 -2.84 4.52
C GLY A 10 -13.98 -2.08 3.32
N PHE A 11 -12.92 -2.57 2.69
CA PHE A 11 -12.36 -1.96 1.48
C PHE A 11 -13.17 -2.35 0.24
N PRO A 12 -13.31 -1.43 -0.74
CA PRO A 12 -13.93 -1.74 -2.02
C PRO A 12 -13.05 -2.68 -2.85
N ASP A 13 -13.68 -3.46 -3.74
CA ASP A 13 -12.98 -4.44 -4.59
C ASP A 13 -11.89 -3.79 -5.46
N TRP A 14 -12.11 -2.55 -5.90
CA TRP A 14 -11.19 -1.81 -6.76
C TRP A 14 -10.06 -1.11 -6.00
N TRP A 15 -9.94 -1.29 -4.68
CA TRP A 15 -8.97 -0.55 -3.86
C TRP A 15 -7.53 -0.71 -4.35
N CYS A 16 -7.17 -1.91 -4.80
CA CYS A 16 -5.85 -2.19 -5.33
C CYS A 16 -5.79 -2.12 -6.86
N ASP A 17 -6.84 -1.68 -7.56
CA ASP A 17 -6.81 -1.63 -9.01
C ASP A 17 -5.91 -0.50 -9.53
N GLY A 18 -5.32 -0.69 -10.71
CA GLY A 18 -4.58 0.38 -11.39
C GLY A 18 -3.23 0.73 -10.79
N LEU A 19 -2.64 -0.14 -9.96
CA LEU A 19 -1.30 0.07 -9.40
C LEU A 19 -0.16 -0.05 -10.44
N GLY A 20 -0.43 -0.66 -11.60
CA GLY A 20 0.56 -0.93 -12.63
C GLY A 20 0.95 0.29 -13.47
N THR A 21 2.23 0.35 -13.86
CA THR A 21 2.81 1.31 -14.80
C THR A 21 3.46 0.54 -15.95
N GLU A 22 2.83 0.55 -17.13
CA GLU A 22 3.29 -0.27 -18.27
C GLU A 22 4.61 0.24 -18.89
N ASN A 23 4.76 1.56 -19.02
CA ASN A 23 5.92 2.20 -19.63
C ASN A 23 6.53 3.24 -18.67
N PRO A 24 7.21 2.79 -17.60
CA PRO A 24 7.80 3.72 -16.64
C PRO A 24 8.91 4.53 -17.29
N THR A 25 8.88 5.84 -17.00
CA THR A 25 9.93 6.80 -17.33
C THR A 25 11.25 6.45 -16.65
N GLU A 26 12.35 7.03 -17.12
CA GLU A 26 13.65 6.82 -16.45
C GLU A 26 13.69 7.41 -15.04
N GLU A 27 12.91 8.46 -14.77
CA GLU A 27 12.76 9.06 -13.44
C GLU A 27 12.05 8.10 -12.47
N GLU A 28 10.94 7.48 -12.91
CA GLU A 28 10.24 6.44 -12.13
C GLU A 28 11.15 5.21 -11.92
N MET A 29 11.91 4.81 -12.94
CA MET A 29 12.86 3.72 -12.82
C MET A 29 13.99 4.04 -11.83
N ALA A 30 14.48 5.28 -11.79
CA ALA A 30 15.47 5.71 -10.82
C ALA A 30 14.92 5.66 -9.38
N PHE A 31 13.69 6.16 -9.18
CA PHE A 31 12.99 6.09 -7.89
C PHE A 31 12.85 4.64 -7.41
N TRP A 32 12.33 3.74 -8.26
CA TRP A 32 12.11 2.35 -7.87
C TRP A 32 13.41 1.57 -7.65
N ARG A 33 14.49 1.88 -8.38
CA ARG A 33 15.82 1.34 -8.09
C ARG A 33 16.26 1.67 -6.66
N GLU A 34 16.12 2.93 -6.25
CA GLU A 34 16.48 3.37 -4.90
C GLU A 34 15.61 2.71 -3.83
N VAL A 35 14.30 2.63 -4.04
CA VAL A 35 13.35 1.98 -3.12
C VAL A 35 13.73 0.52 -2.90
N PHE A 36 13.95 -0.25 -3.98
CA PHE A 36 14.30 -1.66 -3.86
C PHE A 36 15.68 -1.88 -3.26
N GLU A 37 16.65 -1.02 -3.56
CA GLU A 37 18.00 -1.10 -2.97
C GLU A 37 17.98 -0.77 -1.47
N THR A 38 17.22 0.24 -1.07
CA THR A 38 17.01 0.59 0.34
C THR A 38 16.35 -0.56 1.10
N HIS A 39 15.26 -1.11 0.55
CA HIS A 39 14.61 -2.28 1.14
C HIS A 39 15.56 -3.48 1.26
N ARG A 40 16.37 -3.75 0.23
CA ARG A 40 17.37 -4.84 0.25
C ARG A 40 18.40 -4.66 1.37
N LYS A 41 18.93 -3.45 1.53
CA LYS A 41 19.92 -3.14 2.58
C LYS A 41 19.33 -3.29 3.98
N ILE A 42 18.07 -2.89 4.19
CA ILE A 42 17.39 -2.98 5.49
C ILE A 42 17.04 -4.43 5.82
N MET A 43 16.43 -5.16 4.88
CA MET A 43 15.97 -6.53 5.12
C MET A 43 17.13 -7.54 5.16
N GLY A 44 18.24 -7.26 4.47
CA GLY A 44 19.41 -8.13 4.43
C GLY A 44 19.18 -9.49 3.75
N THR A 45 18.04 -9.68 3.07
CA THR A 45 17.60 -10.99 2.53
C THR A 45 18.16 -11.31 1.15
N SER A 46 18.76 -10.35 0.45
CA SER A 46 19.36 -10.56 -0.88
C SER A 46 20.73 -9.91 -0.99
N SER A 47 21.68 -10.67 -1.54
CA SER A 47 23.04 -10.21 -1.83
C SER A 47 23.14 -9.32 -3.07
N LYS A 48 22.15 -9.34 -3.97
CA LYS A 48 22.18 -8.60 -5.23
C LYS A 48 20.99 -7.65 -5.40
N PRO A 49 21.19 -6.45 -5.99
CA PRO A 49 20.11 -5.55 -6.35
C PRO A 49 19.21 -6.17 -7.42
N LYS A 50 17.95 -5.70 -7.50
CA LYS A 50 17.06 -6.05 -8.61
C LYS A 50 17.57 -5.41 -9.91
N SER A 51 17.48 -6.14 -11.01
CA SER A 51 17.75 -5.59 -12.35
C SER A 51 16.60 -4.73 -12.85
N ASP A 52 16.87 -3.83 -13.79
CA ASP A 52 15.85 -3.02 -14.45
C ASP A 52 14.71 -3.84 -15.05
N SER A 53 15.03 -4.98 -15.65
CA SER A 53 14.02 -5.89 -16.22
C SER A 53 13.08 -6.46 -15.15
N GLN A 54 13.61 -6.77 -13.95
CA GLN A 54 12.80 -7.22 -12.83
C GLN A 54 11.92 -6.09 -12.29
N ILE A 55 12.45 -4.87 -12.23
CA ILE A 55 11.70 -3.69 -11.78
C ILE A 55 10.59 -3.36 -12.77
N ARG A 56 10.87 -3.28 -14.08
CA ARG A 56 9.84 -3.04 -15.12
C ARG A 56 8.75 -4.11 -15.11
N LYS A 57 9.14 -5.39 -14.95
CA LYS A 57 8.18 -6.49 -14.84
C LYS A 57 7.27 -6.31 -13.62
N TRP A 58 7.83 -5.94 -12.46
CA TRP A 58 7.05 -5.70 -11.25
C TRP A 58 6.16 -4.47 -11.41
N LEU A 59 6.65 -3.39 -12.01
CA LEU A 59 5.87 -2.18 -12.24
C LEU A 59 4.69 -2.41 -13.18
N LYS A 60 4.80 -3.29 -14.17
CA LYS A 60 3.69 -3.59 -15.07
C LYS A 60 2.46 -4.16 -14.35
N ASP A 61 2.70 -4.99 -13.34
CA ASP A 61 1.66 -5.65 -12.55
C ASP A 61 2.18 -5.90 -11.12
N PRO A 62 2.13 -4.88 -10.24
CA PRO A 62 2.73 -4.92 -8.91
C PRO A 62 1.87 -5.70 -7.89
N HIS A 63 1.09 -6.68 -8.36
CA HIS A 63 0.24 -7.53 -7.54
C HIS A 63 0.88 -8.87 -7.19
N SER A 64 0.59 -9.34 -5.98
CA SER A 64 0.64 -10.75 -5.64
C SER A 64 -0.24 -11.00 -4.43
N ASP A 65 -0.87 -12.18 -4.36
CA ASP A 65 -1.65 -12.59 -3.19
C ASP A 65 -0.86 -12.41 -1.88
N SER A 66 0.43 -12.77 -1.89
CA SER A 66 1.30 -12.66 -0.72
C SER A 66 1.56 -11.22 -0.27
N ALA A 67 1.55 -10.26 -1.19
CA ALA A 67 1.71 -8.84 -0.89
C ALA A 67 0.41 -8.28 -0.33
N GLU A 68 -0.72 -8.63 -0.93
CA GLU A 68 -2.04 -8.21 -0.46
C GLU A 68 -2.37 -8.78 0.91
N TYR A 69 -2.14 -10.08 1.17
CA TYR A 69 -2.32 -10.65 2.50
C TYR A 69 -1.47 -9.94 3.57
N ARG A 70 -0.23 -9.56 3.23
CA ARG A 70 0.62 -8.78 4.15
C ARG A 70 0.07 -7.38 4.37
N MET A 71 -0.40 -6.72 3.31
CA MET A 71 -1.02 -5.40 3.41
C MET A 71 -2.27 -5.45 4.30
N TRP A 72 -3.21 -6.36 4.03
CA TRP A 72 -4.43 -6.53 4.81
C TRP A 72 -4.14 -6.98 6.25
N GLY A 73 -3.15 -7.85 6.47
CA GLY A 73 -2.77 -8.30 7.81
C GLY A 73 -2.17 -7.21 8.71
N ASN A 74 -1.61 -6.14 8.12
CA ASN A 74 -1.07 -4.98 8.84
C ASN A 74 -1.98 -3.75 8.77
N GLY A 75 -3.09 -3.82 8.01
CA GLY A 75 -4.05 -2.74 7.85
C GLY A 75 -5.02 -2.61 9.01
N CYS A 76 -5.81 -1.53 9.00
CA CYS A 76 -6.93 -1.35 9.91
C CYS A 76 -8.26 -1.70 9.22
N ALA A 77 -9.24 -2.16 9.99
CA ALA A 77 -10.62 -2.23 9.51
C ALA A 77 -11.13 -0.82 9.20
N LEU A 78 -11.44 -0.55 7.93
CA LEU A 78 -11.87 0.75 7.42
C LEU A 78 -13.08 1.34 8.17
N PRO A 79 -14.11 0.55 8.56
CA PRO A 79 -15.24 1.08 9.34
C PRO A 79 -14.82 1.68 10.68
N ASN A 80 -13.82 1.10 11.35
CA ASN A 80 -13.35 1.59 12.65
C ASN A 80 -12.57 2.90 12.48
N VAL A 81 -11.73 2.98 11.44
CA VAL A 81 -11.00 4.20 11.10
C VAL A 81 -11.99 5.32 10.78
N TYR A 82 -13.00 5.05 9.94
CA TYR A 82 -14.04 6.01 9.60
C TYR A 82 -14.78 6.51 10.85
N PHE A 83 -15.21 5.60 11.74
CA PHE A 83 -15.89 5.96 12.99
C PHE A 83 -15.05 6.91 13.86
N VAL A 84 -13.76 6.59 14.08
CA VAL A 84 -12.86 7.41 14.90
C VAL A 84 -12.63 8.78 14.24
N LEU A 85 -12.38 8.82 12.94
CA LEU A 85 -12.17 10.07 12.22
C LEU A 85 -13.42 10.97 12.23
N CYS A 86 -14.63 10.40 12.09
CA CYS A 86 -15.87 11.15 12.25
C CYS A 86 -15.98 11.79 13.65
N GLY A 87 -15.62 11.04 14.70
CA GLY A 87 -15.58 11.57 16.06
C GLY A 87 -14.59 12.72 16.21
N ILE A 88 -13.38 12.58 15.68
CA ILE A 88 -12.37 13.65 15.69
C ILE A 88 -12.88 14.90 14.98
N VAL A 89 -13.45 14.76 13.78
CA VAL A 89 -14.01 15.88 13.02
C VAL A 89 -15.13 16.55 13.79
N TYR A 90 -16.03 15.77 14.39
CA TYR A 90 -17.14 16.29 15.18
C TYR A 90 -16.63 17.19 16.33
N TYR A 91 -15.72 16.68 17.17
CA TYR A 91 -15.21 17.46 18.30
C TYR A 91 -14.30 18.62 17.88
N ALA A 92 -13.63 18.52 16.73
CA ALA A 92 -12.87 19.64 16.17
C ALA A 92 -13.78 20.79 15.68
N GLN A 93 -14.99 20.47 15.19
CA GLN A 93 -15.97 21.46 14.74
C GLN A 93 -16.83 22.02 15.89
N PHE A 94 -17.04 21.24 16.95
CA PHE A 94 -17.87 21.64 18.09
C PHE A 94 -17.12 21.47 19.43
N PRO A 95 -16.10 22.31 19.70
CA PRO A 95 -15.24 22.15 20.89
C PRO A 95 -15.96 22.38 22.22
N ASP A 96 -17.08 23.13 22.20
CA ASP A 96 -17.83 23.48 23.41
C ASP A 96 -18.50 22.26 24.08
N PHE A 97 -18.62 21.12 23.39
CA PHE A 97 -19.12 19.86 23.99
C PHE A 97 -18.06 19.12 24.84
N LEU A 98 -16.82 19.61 24.88
CA LEU A 98 -15.73 19.03 25.69
C LEU A 98 -15.57 19.73 27.05
N LEU A 99 -16.35 20.78 27.33
CA LEU A 99 -16.37 21.56 28.57
C LEU A 99 -17.67 21.29 29.36
#